data_AF-A0A3M1U2U4-F1
#
_entry.id   AF-A0A3M1U2U4-F1
#
_cell.length_a   1.000
_cell.length_b   1.000
_cell.length_c   1.000
_cell.angle_alpha   90.00
_cell.angle_beta   90.00
_cell.angle_gamma   90.00
#
_symmetry.space_group_name_H-M   'P 1'
#
loop_
_entity.id
_entity.type
_entity.pdbx_description
1 polymer ?
#
loop_
_entity_poly.entity_id
_entity_poly.type
_entity_poly.pdbx_seq_one_letter_code
_entity_poly.pdbx_strand_id
1 'polypeptide(L)'
;MWKNVPFYDETDTDFRKPNNEDIIPRIKADLEAAANLLPPSQAQIGRVTSWTAKAYLGRVLMHVGDFSAAKSVLDDVVNNGPYSLEDCFHHVFDVDHDNGPETVLAYQASSNDGDGGGANGNRNDRLNFPHGGSPFGCCGFHQPSQNLVNAFKVDADGLPLLDGSWNNSDLTADDFVDPRLDWTVGRDGVPFLDWGPHAPGWIRDRAWAGPYSPKKNIYEKASGAGSTVGWASYQLHSMNLHLLRYADVILMLAEAEVAVGTLERARELVNMVRSRAGACAQGPDGVAIETTIDDPAITWAKYKVSTYPAGHAAFASQASARDAVRMERRLELAMEGHRFFDLRRWGIAKEVLNNYIAVEKTRRNYLTGASPYEDRHNLYPLPTVQIELSTVDGELRLVQNPGW
;
A
#
# COMPACT_ATOMS: atom_id res chain seq x y z
N MET A 1 -15.01 -2.26 -3.32
CA MET A 1 -14.86 -2.01 -4.78
C MET A 1 -16.17 -1.57 -5.41
N TRP A 2 -17.23 -2.40 -5.38
CA TRP A 2 -18.52 -2.12 -6.03
C TRP A 2 -19.52 -1.27 -5.25
N LYS A 3 -19.30 -1.04 -3.95
CA LYS A 3 -20.23 -0.40 -3.00
C LYS A 3 -21.51 -1.20 -2.78
N ASN A 4 -22.37 -1.29 -3.79
CA ASN A 4 -23.65 -1.99 -3.73
C ASN A 4 -23.48 -3.47 -4.09
N VAL A 5 -23.51 -4.34 -3.08
CA VAL A 5 -23.39 -5.80 -3.25
C VAL A 5 -24.53 -6.51 -2.50
N PRO A 6 -25.01 -7.66 -3.00
CA PRO A 6 -25.93 -8.48 -2.21
C PRO A 6 -25.21 -9.00 -0.96
N PHE A 7 -25.90 -8.98 0.17
CA PHE A 7 -25.38 -9.48 1.44
C PHE A 7 -25.91 -10.88 1.73
N TYR A 8 -25.01 -11.78 2.08
CA TYR A 8 -25.35 -13.14 2.50
C TYR A 8 -24.76 -13.44 3.87
N ASP A 9 -25.52 -14.14 4.70
CA ASP A 9 -25.09 -14.71 5.98
C ASP A 9 -25.38 -16.22 6.03
N GLU A 10 -24.98 -16.88 7.12
CA GLU A 10 -25.08 -18.33 7.29
C GLU A 10 -26.52 -18.85 7.40
N THR A 11 -27.51 -17.95 7.58
CA THR A 11 -28.93 -18.32 7.68
C THR A 11 -29.64 -18.32 6.33
N ASP A 12 -28.97 -17.83 5.28
CA ASP A 12 -29.56 -17.67 3.97
C ASP A 12 -29.78 -18.99 3.25
N THR A 13 -31.03 -19.20 2.85
CA THR A 13 -31.44 -20.31 1.98
C THR A 13 -31.88 -19.83 0.58
N ASP A 14 -32.08 -18.52 0.39
CA ASP A 14 -32.36 -17.91 -0.91
C ASP A 14 -31.19 -17.00 -1.33
N PHE A 15 -30.47 -17.41 -2.37
CA PHE A 15 -29.31 -16.69 -2.87
C PHE A 15 -29.64 -15.61 -3.91
N ARG A 16 -30.93 -15.35 -4.18
CA ARG A 16 -31.39 -14.37 -5.19
C ARG A 16 -31.71 -13.00 -4.56
N LYS A 17 -30.78 -12.49 -3.76
CA LYS A 17 -30.94 -11.24 -3.01
C LYS A 17 -30.64 -9.99 -3.84
N PRO A 18 -31.31 -8.86 -3.55
CA PRO A 18 -30.97 -7.59 -4.15
C PRO A 18 -29.68 -7.00 -3.57
N ASN A 19 -29.10 -6.01 -4.25
CA ASN A 19 -27.92 -5.26 -3.79
C ASN A 19 -28.27 -3.83 -3.31
N ASN A 20 -29.46 -3.66 -2.74
CA ASN A 20 -30.01 -2.36 -2.36
C ASN A 20 -29.88 -2.04 -0.86
N GLU A 21 -29.29 -2.93 -0.06
CA GLU A 21 -29.05 -2.70 1.37
C GLU A 21 -27.70 -2.01 1.62
N ASP A 22 -27.65 -1.14 2.63
CA ASP A 22 -26.38 -0.68 3.19
C ASP A 22 -25.84 -1.75 4.15
N ILE A 23 -24.73 -2.37 3.75
CA ILE A 23 -24.12 -3.48 4.48
C ILE A 23 -23.08 -3.01 5.50
N ILE A 24 -22.73 -1.72 5.52
CA ILE A 24 -21.71 -1.18 6.42
C ILE A 24 -22.05 -1.43 7.90
N PRO A 25 -23.30 -1.22 8.39
CA PRO A 25 -23.63 -1.51 9.78
C PRO A 25 -23.38 -2.98 10.17
N ARG A 26 -23.59 -3.92 9.24
CA ARG A 26 -23.34 -5.35 9.45
C ARG A 26 -21.85 -5.65 9.56
N ILE A 27 -21.04 -5.11 8.64
CA ILE A 27 -19.58 -5.24 8.69
C ILE A 27 -19.01 -4.68 10.01
N LYS A 28 -19.53 -3.53 10.47
CA LYS A 28 -19.15 -2.95 11.76
C LYS A 28 -19.51 -3.89 12.92
N ALA A 29 -20.74 -4.39 12.95
CA ALA A 29 -21.21 -5.29 14.00
C ALA A 29 -20.37 -6.58 14.08
N ASP A 30 -20.00 -7.17 12.93
CA ASP A 30 -19.15 -8.36 12.89
C ASP A 30 -17.75 -8.10 13.46
N LEU A 31 -17.15 -6.95 13.11
CA LEU A 31 -15.83 -6.57 13.61
C LEU A 31 -15.86 -6.21 15.10
N GLU A 32 -16.93 -5.57 15.58
CA GLU A 32 -17.16 -5.30 17.01
C GLU A 32 -17.34 -6.60 17.79
N ALA A 33 -18.13 -7.54 17.27
CA ALA A 33 -18.30 -8.87 17.87
C ALA A 33 -16.95 -9.63 17.89
N ALA A 34 -16.21 -9.63 16.79
CA ALA A 34 -14.89 -10.25 16.72
C ALA A 34 -13.90 -9.65 17.72
N ALA A 35 -13.87 -8.31 17.85
CA ALA A 35 -13.02 -7.63 18.83
C ALA A 35 -13.36 -8.02 20.29
N ASN A 36 -14.62 -8.33 20.57
CA ASN A 36 -15.08 -8.74 21.90
C ASN A 36 -14.90 -10.24 22.19
N LEU A 37 -15.01 -11.09 21.17
CA LEU A 37 -15.01 -12.55 21.33
C LEU A 37 -13.61 -13.17 21.17
N LEU A 38 -12.74 -12.58 20.34
CA LEU A 38 -11.42 -13.15 20.05
C LEU A 38 -10.43 -12.88 21.20
N PRO A 39 -9.48 -13.78 21.44
CA PRO A 39 -8.43 -13.55 22.42
C PRO A 39 -7.43 -12.47 21.92
N PRO A 40 -6.72 -11.79 22.84
CA PRO A 40 -5.71 -10.78 22.49
C PRO A 40 -4.45 -11.38 21.83
N SER A 41 -4.25 -12.68 21.97
CA SER A 41 -3.14 -13.43 21.37
C SER A 41 -3.63 -14.81 20.91
N GLN A 42 -2.97 -15.37 19.90
CA GLN A 42 -3.26 -16.71 19.38
C GLN A 42 -1.96 -17.53 19.38
N ALA A 43 -2.06 -18.83 19.67
CA ALA A 43 -0.90 -19.73 19.59
C ALA A 43 -0.47 -19.99 18.13
N GLN A 44 -1.42 -19.93 17.21
CA GLN A 44 -1.19 -20.12 15.78
C GLN A 44 -1.13 -18.75 15.12
N ILE A 45 0.07 -18.36 14.72
CA ILE A 45 0.32 -17.14 13.95
C ILE A 45 -0.50 -17.19 12.65
N GLY A 46 -1.11 -16.06 12.30
CA GLY A 46 -2.06 -15.93 11.19
C GLY A 46 -3.55 -16.00 11.60
N ARG A 47 -3.88 -16.48 12.81
CA ARG A 47 -5.25 -16.33 13.33
C ARG A 47 -5.48 -14.90 13.83
N VAL A 48 -6.64 -14.35 13.50
CA VAL A 48 -7.07 -13.02 13.92
C VAL A 48 -7.21 -12.96 15.45
N THR A 49 -6.71 -11.88 16.05
CA THR A 49 -6.86 -11.54 17.47
C THR A 49 -7.91 -10.44 17.66
N SER A 50 -8.29 -10.14 18.91
CA SER A 50 -9.12 -8.96 19.19
C SER A 50 -8.48 -7.65 18.73
N TRP A 51 -7.15 -7.54 18.81
CA TRP A 51 -6.41 -6.36 18.33
C TRP A 51 -6.45 -6.21 16.81
N THR A 52 -6.31 -7.31 16.07
CA THR A 52 -6.48 -7.30 14.61
C THR A 52 -7.90 -6.88 14.23
N ALA A 53 -8.92 -7.39 14.91
CA ALA A 53 -10.32 -7.02 14.67
C ALA A 53 -10.58 -5.52 14.95
N LYS A 54 -10.07 -4.98 16.06
CA LYS A 54 -10.14 -3.54 16.38
C LYS A 54 -9.45 -2.69 15.31
N ALA A 55 -8.25 -3.05 14.90
CA ALA A 55 -7.51 -2.31 13.87
C ALA A 55 -8.28 -2.27 12.54
N TYR A 56 -8.90 -3.39 12.16
CA TYR A 56 -9.71 -3.48 10.94
C TYR A 56 -11.04 -2.72 11.07
N LEU A 57 -11.67 -2.71 12.25
CA LEU A 57 -12.83 -1.85 12.55
C LEU A 57 -12.48 -0.37 12.36
N GLY A 58 -11.32 0.06 12.88
CA GLY A 58 -10.78 1.40 12.66
C GLY A 58 -10.68 1.74 11.17
N ARG A 59 -10.15 0.82 10.35
CA ARG A 59 -10.10 0.98 8.88
C ARG A 59 -11.49 1.16 8.26
N VAL A 60 -12.48 0.40 8.68
CA VAL A 60 -13.87 0.53 8.19
C VAL A 60 -14.46 1.88 8.58
N LEU A 61 -14.28 2.32 9.83
CA LEU A 61 -14.73 3.61 10.33
C LEU A 61 -14.11 4.78 9.55
N MET A 62 -12.82 4.70 9.21
CA MET A 62 -12.15 5.66 8.34
C MET A 62 -12.74 5.72 6.93
N HIS A 63 -13.20 4.59 6.38
CA HIS A 63 -13.80 4.54 5.05
C HIS A 63 -15.20 5.15 4.99
N VAL A 64 -15.92 5.15 6.12
CA VAL A 64 -17.28 5.72 6.21
C VAL A 64 -17.29 7.14 6.79
N GLY A 65 -16.11 7.69 7.12
CA GLY A 65 -15.94 9.06 7.60
C GLY A 65 -16.29 9.26 9.08
N ASP A 66 -16.44 8.19 9.86
CA ASP A 66 -16.68 8.26 11.30
C ASP A 66 -15.36 8.43 12.06
N PHE A 67 -14.76 9.62 11.90
CA PHE A 67 -13.41 9.90 12.40
C PHE A 67 -13.33 9.88 13.94
N SER A 68 -14.40 10.23 14.64
CA SER A 68 -14.41 10.20 16.10
C SER A 68 -14.35 8.76 16.62
N ALA A 69 -15.18 7.85 16.08
CA ALA A 69 -15.12 6.45 16.44
C ALA A 69 -13.80 5.80 15.98
N ALA A 70 -13.34 6.13 14.76
CA ALA A 70 -12.07 5.63 14.24
C ALA A 70 -10.90 6.02 15.15
N LYS A 71 -10.82 7.30 15.55
CA LYS A 71 -9.81 7.77 16.50
C LYS A 71 -9.82 6.93 17.77
N SER A 72 -10.99 6.75 18.40
CA SER A 72 -11.08 6.03 19.67
C SER A 72 -10.56 4.59 19.56
N VAL A 73 -10.95 3.88 18.49
CA VAL A 73 -10.55 2.47 18.31
C VAL A 73 -9.09 2.35 17.91
N LEU A 74 -8.60 3.20 17.00
CA LEU A 74 -7.22 3.16 16.53
C LEU A 74 -6.23 3.64 17.59
N ASP A 75 -6.59 4.62 18.42
CA ASP A 75 -5.75 5.09 19.54
C ASP A 75 -5.60 3.99 20.60
N ASP A 76 -6.64 3.21 20.88
CA ASP A 76 -6.54 2.02 21.75
C ASP A 76 -5.59 0.97 21.18
N VAL A 77 -5.65 0.70 19.86
CA VAL A 77 -4.70 -0.22 19.20
C VAL A 77 -3.27 0.30 19.29
N VAL A 78 -3.04 1.59 19.05
CA VAL A 78 -1.70 2.20 19.08
C VAL A 78 -1.10 2.22 20.49
N ASN A 79 -1.91 2.45 21.51
CA ASN A 79 -1.42 2.60 22.89
C ASN A 79 -1.36 1.28 23.66
N ASN A 80 -2.22 0.30 23.33
CA ASN A 80 -2.39 -0.93 24.12
C ASN A 80 -2.26 -2.23 23.30
N GLY A 81 -2.21 -2.15 21.97
CA GLY A 81 -2.02 -3.31 21.10
C GLY A 81 -0.58 -3.83 21.13
N PRO A 82 -0.34 -5.10 20.73
CA PRO A 82 0.97 -5.74 20.78
C PRO A 82 1.85 -5.39 19.56
N TYR A 83 1.62 -4.26 18.91
CA TYR A 83 2.25 -3.89 17.64
C TYR A 83 3.28 -2.77 17.81
N SER A 84 4.32 -2.79 17.00
CA SER A 84 5.26 -1.68 16.84
C SER A 84 5.66 -1.53 15.38
N LEU A 85 6.30 -0.42 15.03
CA LEU A 85 6.98 -0.34 13.74
C LEU A 85 8.21 -1.25 13.78
N GLU A 86 8.58 -1.82 12.65
CA GLU A 86 9.90 -2.46 12.48
C GLU A 86 11.02 -1.42 12.57
N ASP A 87 12.23 -1.86 12.94
CA ASP A 87 13.41 -0.99 13.03
C ASP A 87 13.80 -0.42 11.66
N CYS A 88 13.76 -1.25 10.61
CA CYS A 88 13.94 -0.84 9.23
C CYS A 88 12.62 -0.96 8.44
N PHE A 89 12.40 -0.06 7.48
CA PHE A 89 11.22 -0.11 6.61
C PHE A 89 11.15 -1.41 5.79
N HIS A 90 12.30 -1.92 5.37
CA HIS A 90 12.41 -3.12 4.55
C HIS A 90 12.06 -4.40 5.32
N HIS A 91 12.20 -4.43 6.65
CA HIS A 91 11.87 -5.62 7.46
C HIS A 91 10.40 -6.02 7.38
N VAL A 92 9.52 -5.09 7.01
CA VAL A 92 8.11 -5.42 6.75
C VAL A 92 7.98 -6.33 5.51
N PHE A 93 8.92 -6.27 4.58
CA PHE A 93 8.87 -6.90 3.27
C PHE A 93 10.05 -7.85 3.02
N ASP A 94 10.47 -8.55 4.07
CA ASP A 94 11.37 -9.68 3.96
C ASP A 94 10.80 -10.91 4.69
N VAL A 95 11.42 -12.07 4.45
CA VAL A 95 10.93 -13.37 4.93
C VAL A 95 11.44 -13.67 6.34
N ASP A 96 12.58 -13.11 6.72
CA ASP A 96 13.21 -13.37 8.02
C ASP A 96 12.48 -12.64 9.16
N HIS A 97 11.78 -11.56 8.82
CA HIS A 97 10.92 -10.77 9.71
C HIS A 97 9.42 -11.00 9.45
N ASP A 98 9.05 -12.08 8.75
CA ASP A 98 7.64 -12.44 8.59
C ASP A 98 6.96 -12.60 9.97
N ASN A 99 5.76 -12.02 10.10
CA ASN A 99 5.03 -11.95 11.37
C ASN A 99 5.74 -11.13 12.47
N GLY A 100 6.64 -10.22 12.06
CA GLY A 100 7.23 -9.21 12.91
C GLY A 100 6.20 -8.26 13.54
N PRO A 101 6.62 -7.41 14.49
CA PRO A 101 5.73 -6.55 15.26
C PRO A 101 4.86 -5.59 14.45
N GLU A 102 5.21 -5.30 13.19
CA GLU A 102 4.40 -4.44 12.32
C GLU A 102 3.25 -5.18 11.61
N THR A 103 3.20 -6.51 11.71
CA THR A 103 2.19 -7.36 11.08
C THR A 103 0.88 -7.37 11.88
N VAL A 104 -0.13 -6.63 11.43
CA VAL A 104 -1.46 -6.62 12.06
C VAL A 104 -2.37 -7.70 11.47
N LEU A 105 -2.34 -7.85 10.14
CA LEU A 105 -3.01 -8.91 9.40
C LEU A 105 -2.25 -9.20 8.11
N ALA A 106 -1.91 -10.47 7.86
CA ALA A 106 -1.27 -10.90 6.64
C ALA A 106 -1.82 -12.25 6.16
N TYR A 107 -1.82 -12.45 4.84
CA TYR A 107 -1.94 -13.78 4.25
C TYR A 107 -0.63 -14.53 4.52
N GLN A 108 -0.76 -15.66 5.21
CA GLN A 108 0.36 -16.54 5.54
C GLN A 108 0.74 -17.36 4.31
N ALA A 109 1.87 -17.00 3.68
CA ALA A 109 2.37 -17.67 2.51
C ALA A 109 3.37 -18.78 2.90
N SER A 110 3.41 -19.84 2.09
CA SER A 110 4.38 -20.92 2.24
C SER A 110 4.83 -21.42 0.86
N SER A 111 6.13 -21.71 0.74
CA SER A 111 6.71 -22.32 -0.45
C SER A 111 7.37 -23.64 -0.07
N ASN A 112 7.45 -24.56 -1.03
CA ASN A 112 8.13 -25.86 -0.86
C ASN A 112 7.57 -26.71 0.31
N ASP A 113 6.28 -26.60 0.59
CA ASP A 113 5.57 -27.19 1.74
C ASP A 113 4.91 -28.55 1.44
N GLY A 114 5.26 -29.16 0.31
CA GLY A 114 4.68 -30.41 -0.18
C GLY A 114 3.51 -30.22 -1.15
N ASP A 115 3.00 -28.99 -1.35
CA ASP A 115 2.08 -28.72 -2.45
C ASP A 115 2.83 -28.70 -3.80
N GLY A 116 2.43 -29.56 -4.74
CA GLY A 116 3.09 -29.68 -6.04
C GLY A 116 2.89 -28.49 -6.99
N GLY A 117 1.94 -27.60 -6.69
CA GLY A 117 1.60 -26.43 -7.51
C GLY A 117 2.13 -25.10 -6.97
N GLY A 118 2.76 -25.09 -5.79
CA GLY A 118 3.16 -23.87 -5.07
C GLY A 118 1.94 -23.04 -4.64
N ALA A 119 0.79 -23.66 -4.43
CA ALA A 119 -0.47 -22.95 -4.33
C ALA A 119 -0.63 -22.08 -3.09
N ASN A 120 0.11 -22.42 -2.03
CA ASN A 120 0.16 -21.68 -0.78
C ASN A 120 1.19 -20.56 -0.78
N GLY A 121 1.97 -20.42 -1.86
CA GLY A 121 2.93 -19.33 -1.99
C GLY A 121 2.24 -18.00 -2.23
N ASN A 122 2.96 -16.90 -2.01
CA ASN A 122 2.49 -15.58 -2.34
C ASN A 122 2.23 -15.48 -3.85
N ARG A 123 0.94 -15.35 -4.21
CA ARG A 123 0.47 -15.28 -5.60
C ARG A 123 0.24 -13.85 -6.08
N ASN A 124 0.20 -12.87 -5.18
CA ASN A 124 -0.19 -11.49 -5.50
C ASN A 124 0.78 -10.83 -6.47
N ASP A 125 2.07 -11.07 -6.27
CA ASP A 125 3.14 -10.39 -7.00
C ASP A 125 3.80 -11.26 -8.08
N ARG A 126 3.25 -12.44 -8.38
CA ARG A 126 3.87 -13.41 -9.31
C ARG A 126 4.10 -12.85 -10.73
N LEU A 127 3.34 -11.84 -11.16
CA LEU A 127 3.54 -11.19 -12.47
C LEU A 127 4.42 -9.93 -12.39
N ASN A 128 4.68 -9.44 -11.18
CA ASN A 128 5.28 -8.14 -10.92
C ASN A 128 6.81 -8.18 -10.91
N PHE A 129 7.41 -9.38 -10.83
CA PHE A 129 8.85 -9.55 -10.94
C PHE A 129 9.41 -8.93 -12.23
N PRO A 130 10.62 -8.32 -12.20
CA PRO A 130 11.26 -7.79 -13.39
C PRO A 130 11.31 -8.78 -14.56
N HIS A 131 11.29 -8.28 -15.80
CA HIS A 131 11.19 -9.11 -17.01
C HIS A 131 12.57 -9.54 -17.53
N GLY A 132 12.58 -10.38 -18.57
CA GLY A 132 13.63 -10.50 -19.59
C GLY A 132 15.05 -10.61 -19.06
N GLY A 133 15.83 -9.52 -19.18
CA GLY A 133 17.24 -9.49 -18.81
C GLY A 133 17.50 -9.50 -17.29
N SER A 134 16.47 -9.68 -16.47
CA SER A 134 16.60 -9.85 -15.03
C SER A 134 16.82 -11.32 -14.64
N PRO A 135 17.24 -11.59 -13.39
CA PRO A 135 17.29 -12.96 -12.84
C PRO A 135 15.95 -13.72 -12.85
N PHE A 136 14.82 -13.03 -13.03
CA PHE A 136 13.48 -13.62 -12.99
C PHE A 136 12.87 -13.90 -14.37
N GLY A 137 13.34 -13.24 -15.44
CA GLY A 137 12.88 -13.47 -16.82
C GLY A 137 11.44 -13.07 -17.17
N CYS A 138 10.51 -12.96 -16.22
CA CYS A 138 9.11 -12.55 -16.41
C CYS A 138 8.54 -12.00 -15.08
N CYS A 139 7.52 -11.13 -15.07
CA CYS A 139 6.71 -10.69 -16.21
C CYS A 139 6.61 -9.16 -16.38
N GLY A 140 7.17 -8.38 -15.46
CA GLY A 140 7.33 -6.93 -15.56
C GLY A 140 6.04 -6.12 -15.39
N PHE A 141 5.03 -6.65 -14.69
CA PHE A 141 3.79 -5.92 -14.39
C PHE A 141 3.96 -4.96 -13.20
N HIS A 142 2.93 -4.13 -12.97
CA HIS A 142 2.80 -3.26 -11.80
C HIS A 142 3.99 -2.29 -11.61
N GLN A 143 4.44 -1.66 -12.69
CA GLN A 143 5.57 -0.75 -12.65
C GLN A 143 5.23 0.59 -11.94
N PRO A 144 6.13 1.09 -11.06
CA PRO A 144 6.01 2.42 -10.48
C PRO A 144 5.94 3.53 -11.55
N SER A 145 5.09 4.54 -11.35
CA SER A 145 5.01 5.69 -12.24
C SER A 145 6.11 6.71 -11.97
N GLN A 146 6.42 7.56 -12.96
CA GLN A 146 7.33 8.70 -12.76
C GLN A 146 6.80 9.63 -11.67
N ASN A 147 5.48 9.86 -11.66
CA ASN A 147 4.80 10.62 -10.62
C ASN A 147 5.02 10.03 -9.21
N LEU A 148 5.07 8.71 -9.05
CA LEU A 148 5.38 8.11 -7.75
C LEU A 148 6.85 8.33 -7.37
N VAL A 149 7.78 8.08 -8.29
CA VAL A 149 9.22 8.28 -8.03
C VAL A 149 9.51 9.73 -7.65
N ASN A 150 8.95 10.69 -8.38
CA ASN A 150 9.13 12.10 -8.10
C ASN A 150 8.57 12.49 -6.71
N ALA A 151 7.53 11.81 -6.22
CA ALA A 151 6.92 12.14 -4.92
C ALA A 151 7.83 11.87 -3.73
N PHE A 152 8.85 11.01 -3.87
CA PHE A 152 9.86 10.77 -2.84
C PHE A 152 10.91 11.88 -2.74
N LYS A 153 10.88 12.90 -3.61
CA LYS A 153 11.74 14.09 -3.46
C LYS A 153 11.39 14.85 -2.19
N VAL A 154 12.42 15.25 -1.46
CA VAL A 154 12.33 16.05 -0.24
C VAL A 154 13.12 17.33 -0.40
N ASP A 155 12.83 18.31 0.45
CA ASP A 155 13.63 19.52 0.54
C ASP A 155 15.01 19.27 1.19
N ALA A 156 15.81 20.32 1.26
CA ALA A 156 17.12 20.29 1.88
C ALA A 156 17.08 19.99 3.39
N ASP A 157 15.91 20.03 4.05
CA ASP A 157 15.73 19.66 5.45
C ASP A 157 15.21 18.24 5.61
N GLY A 158 14.91 17.53 4.51
CA GLY A 158 14.40 16.17 4.52
C GLY A 158 12.89 16.08 4.71
N LEU A 159 12.14 17.17 4.48
CA LEU A 159 10.69 17.18 4.53
C LEU A 159 10.08 17.06 3.11
N PRO A 160 8.90 16.41 2.96
CA PRO A 160 8.22 16.32 1.69
C PRO A 160 7.76 17.69 1.17
N LEU A 161 7.82 17.87 -0.14
CA LEU A 161 7.38 19.09 -0.82
C LEU A 161 5.84 19.13 -0.92
N LEU A 162 5.15 19.63 0.11
CA LEU A 162 3.68 19.57 0.19
C LEU A 162 2.94 20.46 -0.82
N ASP A 163 3.63 21.40 -1.46
CA ASP A 163 3.08 22.30 -2.49
C ASP A 163 2.94 21.66 -3.89
N GLY A 164 3.37 20.41 -4.05
CA GLY A 164 3.31 19.69 -5.32
C GLY A 164 4.52 19.91 -6.25
N SER A 165 5.47 20.78 -5.86
CA SER A 165 6.64 21.13 -6.68
C SER A 165 7.55 19.93 -7.00
N TRP A 166 7.47 18.85 -6.21
CA TRP A 166 8.17 17.60 -6.45
C TRP A 166 7.95 17.03 -7.86
N ASN A 167 6.82 17.31 -8.53
CA ASN A 167 6.57 16.78 -9.88
C ASN A 167 6.92 17.72 -11.03
N ASN A 168 7.43 18.92 -10.76
CA ASN A 168 7.74 19.93 -11.80
C ASN A 168 8.84 19.46 -12.77
N SER A 169 9.73 18.59 -12.29
CA SER A 169 10.77 17.93 -13.06
C SER A 169 10.84 16.46 -12.67
N ASP A 170 11.51 15.64 -13.49
CA ASP A 170 11.84 14.27 -13.11
C ASP A 170 13.01 14.25 -12.13
N LEU A 171 13.04 13.21 -11.28
CA LEU A 171 14.11 12.99 -10.33
C LEU A 171 15.50 12.93 -11.01
N THR A 172 16.47 13.59 -10.40
CA THR A 172 17.88 13.61 -10.81
C THR A 172 18.79 13.14 -9.67
N ALA A 173 20.07 12.92 -9.96
CA ALA A 173 21.06 12.58 -8.93
C ALA A 173 21.34 13.73 -7.94
N ASP A 174 20.92 14.95 -8.27
CA ASP A 174 21.15 16.11 -7.41
C ASP A 174 20.10 16.31 -6.32
N ASP A 175 18.91 15.75 -6.52
CA ASP A 175 17.78 15.84 -5.59
C ASP A 175 18.03 15.04 -4.30
N PHE A 176 17.53 15.57 -3.18
CA PHE A 176 17.38 14.78 -1.96
C PHE A 176 16.12 13.91 -2.07
N VAL A 177 16.22 12.66 -1.60
CA VAL A 177 15.12 11.70 -1.66
C VAL A 177 14.93 10.97 -0.33
N ASP A 178 13.68 10.61 -0.05
CA ASP A 178 13.34 9.71 1.05
C ASP A 178 13.83 8.28 0.73
N PRO A 179 14.52 7.60 1.65
CA PRO A 179 15.11 6.27 1.41
C PRO A 179 14.09 5.18 1.08
N ARG A 180 12.80 5.36 1.43
CA ARG A 180 11.73 4.44 1.02
C ARG A 180 11.58 4.34 -0.49
N LEU A 181 12.08 5.31 -1.27
CA LEU A 181 12.13 5.22 -2.73
C LEU A 181 12.80 3.93 -3.18
N ASP A 182 14.00 3.65 -2.67
CA ASP A 182 14.84 2.56 -3.14
C ASP A 182 14.54 1.24 -2.42
N TRP A 183 13.66 1.23 -1.42
CA TRP A 183 12.96 0.02 -0.96
C TRP A 183 11.74 -0.28 -1.81
N THR A 184 11.08 0.74 -2.37
CA THR A 184 9.83 0.59 -3.10
C THR A 184 10.04 0.32 -4.60
N VAL A 185 11.04 0.96 -5.20
CA VAL A 185 11.23 1.07 -6.65
C VAL A 185 12.61 0.58 -7.06
N GLY A 186 12.67 -0.32 -8.04
CA GLY A 186 13.90 -0.62 -8.76
C GLY A 186 14.21 0.47 -9.78
N ARG A 187 15.35 1.16 -9.63
CA ARG A 187 15.84 2.20 -10.55
C ARG A 187 17.15 1.77 -11.18
N ASP A 188 17.36 2.11 -12.45
CA ASP A 188 18.59 1.74 -13.16
C ASP A 188 19.86 2.16 -12.39
N GLY A 189 20.80 1.23 -12.27
CA GLY A 189 22.07 1.43 -11.56
C GLY A 189 21.98 1.36 -10.03
N VAL A 190 20.78 1.24 -9.45
CA VAL A 190 20.57 1.09 -8.01
C VAL A 190 20.51 -0.39 -7.63
N PRO A 191 21.14 -0.82 -6.52
CA PRO A 191 21.01 -2.19 -6.00
C PRO A 191 19.54 -2.60 -5.85
N PHE A 192 19.19 -3.76 -6.42
CA PHE A 192 17.87 -4.35 -6.32
C PHE A 192 17.90 -5.46 -5.27
N LEU A 193 17.85 -5.08 -3.99
CA LEU A 193 18.14 -5.97 -2.87
C LEU A 193 19.55 -6.56 -3.08
N ASP A 194 19.67 -7.87 -3.09
CA ASP A 194 20.88 -8.67 -3.36
C ASP A 194 20.84 -9.37 -4.75
N TRP A 195 19.99 -8.91 -5.66
CA TRP A 195 19.90 -9.43 -7.03
C TRP A 195 20.84 -8.76 -8.03
N GLY A 196 21.65 -7.79 -7.58
CA GLY A 196 22.47 -6.94 -8.43
C GLY A 196 21.82 -5.57 -8.71
N PRO A 197 22.52 -4.66 -9.41
CA PRO A 197 21.95 -3.39 -9.83
C PRO A 197 20.83 -3.61 -10.85
N HIS A 198 19.71 -2.92 -10.66
CA HIS A 198 18.64 -2.92 -11.66
C HIS A 198 19.17 -2.34 -12.98
N ALA A 199 18.78 -2.96 -14.10
CA ALA A 199 19.31 -2.61 -15.41
C ALA A 199 18.20 -2.35 -16.43
N PRO A 200 18.46 -1.55 -17.49
CA PRO A 200 17.46 -1.27 -18.50
C PRO A 200 16.85 -2.50 -19.17
N GLY A 201 17.63 -3.57 -19.33
CA GLY A 201 17.19 -4.84 -19.92
C GLY A 201 16.19 -5.63 -19.06
N TRP A 202 15.93 -5.20 -17.82
CA TRP A 202 14.95 -5.83 -16.93
C TRP A 202 13.51 -5.38 -17.24
N ILE A 203 13.35 -4.35 -18.07
CA ILE A 203 12.05 -3.84 -18.48
C ILE A 203 11.67 -4.40 -19.85
N ARG A 204 10.46 -4.96 -19.97
CA ARG A 204 9.95 -5.55 -21.22
C ARG A 204 9.83 -4.53 -22.35
N ASP A 205 9.26 -3.37 -22.05
CA ASP A 205 9.08 -2.28 -23.01
C ASP A 205 9.10 -0.93 -22.29
N ARG A 206 10.26 -0.26 -22.33
CA ARG A 206 10.47 1.00 -21.61
C ARG A 206 9.68 2.17 -22.17
N ALA A 207 9.35 2.15 -23.47
CA ALA A 207 8.58 3.23 -24.09
C ALA A 207 7.12 3.24 -23.59
N TRP A 208 6.63 2.08 -23.15
CA TRP A 208 5.27 1.92 -22.64
C TRP A 208 5.23 1.92 -21.11
N ALA A 209 6.10 1.15 -20.47
CA ALA A 209 6.01 0.85 -19.06
C ALA A 209 6.82 1.85 -18.19
N GLY A 210 7.86 2.46 -18.76
CA GLY A 210 8.80 3.34 -18.06
C GLY A 210 10.05 2.58 -17.60
N PRO A 211 10.93 3.22 -16.83
CA PRO A 211 12.25 2.65 -16.50
C PRO A 211 12.28 1.88 -15.17
N TYR A 212 11.14 1.67 -14.50
CA TYR A 212 11.08 1.24 -13.12
C TYR A 212 10.48 -0.15 -12.96
N SER A 213 11.00 -0.92 -12.00
CA SER A 213 10.39 -2.19 -11.55
C SER A 213 9.81 -2.05 -10.15
N PRO A 214 8.73 -2.76 -9.78
CA PRO A 214 8.33 -2.86 -8.39
C PRO A 214 9.40 -3.64 -7.62
N LYS A 215 9.74 -3.17 -6.42
CA LYS A 215 10.77 -3.80 -5.57
C LYS A 215 10.24 -4.22 -4.21
N LYS A 216 9.32 -3.43 -3.64
CA LYS A 216 8.80 -3.60 -2.28
C LYS A 216 8.45 -5.05 -1.91
N ASN A 217 7.70 -5.75 -2.76
CA ASN A 217 7.24 -7.12 -2.48
C ASN A 217 8.09 -8.20 -3.18
N ILE A 218 9.35 -7.91 -3.50
CA ILE A 218 10.28 -8.90 -4.03
C ILE A 218 11.11 -9.46 -2.88
N TYR A 219 11.21 -10.78 -2.78
CA TYR A 219 12.04 -11.43 -1.77
C TYR A 219 13.53 -11.31 -2.11
N GLU A 220 14.35 -11.35 -1.06
CA GLU A 220 15.80 -11.37 -1.17
C GLU A 220 16.30 -12.71 -1.71
N LYS A 221 17.31 -12.68 -2.57
CA LYS A 221 17.94 -13.88 -3.13
C LYS A 221 18.49 -14.79 -2.04
N ALA A 222 19.12 -14.23 -1.00
CA ALA A 222 19.71 -14.95 0.11
C ALA A 222 18.68 -15.68 0.98
N SER A 223 17.45 -15.18 1.07
CA SER A 223 16.36 -15.80 1.86
C SER A 223 15.99 -17.20 1.38
N GLY A 224 16.24 -17.53 0.10
CA GLY A 224 15.81 -18.79 -0.50
C GLY A 224 14.28 -19.00 -0.54
N ALA A 225 13.49 -17.94 -0.34
CA ALA A 225 12.03 -18.00 -0.22
C ALA A 225 11.29 -18.46 -1.50
N GLY A 226 11.97 -18.40 -2.65
CA GLY A 226 11.42 -18.80 -3.94
C GLY A 226 10.92 -20.25 -3.98
N SER A 227 9.76 -20.45 -4.58
CA SER A 227 9.18 -21.76 -4.84
C SER A 227 9.98 -22.51 -5.92
N THR A 228 10.29 -23.78 -5.67
CA THR A 228 10.89 -24.69 -6.66
C THR A 228 9.85 -25.37 -7.56
N VAL A 229 8.56 -25.14 -7.30
CA VAL A 229 7.42 -25.72 -8.01
C VAL A 229 6.47 -24.63 -8.53
N GLY A 230 5.50 -25.03 -9.36
CA GLY A 230 4.53 -24.12 -9.99
C GLY A 230 4.91 -23.73 -11.42
N TRP A 231 4.27 -22.68 -11.95
CA TRP A 231 4.42 -22.28 -13.36
C TRP A 231 5.81 -21.70 -13.68
N ALA A 232 6.35 -20.88 -12.78
CA ALA A 232 7.69 -20.29 -12.88
C ALA A 232 8.37 -20.35 -11.51
N SER A 233 9.49 -21.07 -11.44
CA SER A 233 10.20 -21.47 -10.22
C SER A 233 11.00 -20.32 -9.60
N TYR A 234 10.33 -19.24 -9.20
CA TYR A 234 10.89 -18.05 -8.52
C TYR A 234 9.81 -16.97 -8.32
N GLN A 235 8.65 -17.05 -8.96
CA GLN A 235 7.60 -16.02 -8.89
C GLN A 235 6.59 -16.24 -7.75
N LEU A 236 6.58 -17.44 -7.19
CA LEU A 236 5.88 -17.76 -5.95
C LEU A 236 6.92 -17.84 -4.85
N HIS A 237 6.61 -17.35 -3.67
CA HIS A 237 7.55 -17.32 -2.55
C HIS A 237 6.83 -17.37 -1.20
N SER A 238 7.57 -17.63 -0.12
CA SER A 238 7.02 -17.74 1.24
C SER A 238 6.77 -16.39 1.93
N MET A 239 7.30 -15.28 1.43
CA MET A 239 7.08 -13.96 2.04
C MET A 239 5.59 -13.62 2.14
N ASN A 240 5.11 -13.26 3.33
CA ASN A 240 3.70 -12.97 3.55
C ASN A 240 3.22 -11.76 2.74
N LEU A 241 1.91 -11.72 2.50
CA LEU A 241 1.24 -10.54 1.95
C LEU A 241 0.53 -9.79 3.08
N HIS A 242 1.05 -8.62 3.43
CA HIS A 242 0.44 -7.74 4.43
C HIS A 242 -0.86 -7.14 3.91
N LEU A 243 -1.96 -7.38 4.62
CA LEU A 243 -3.28 -6.81 4.36
C LEU A 243 -3.53 -5.56 5.21
N LEU A 244 -2.99 -5.55 6.42
CA LEU A 244 -2.98 -4.41 7.34
C LEU A 244 -1.69 -4.46 8.15
N ARG A 245 -0.98 -3.34 8.19
CA ARG A 245 0.29 -3.16 8.89
C ARG A 245 0.22 -1.98 9.83
N TYR A 246 1.06 -1.98 10.86
CA TYR A 246 0.96 -1.00 11.95
C TYR A 246 1.17 0.45 11.49
N ALA A 247 2.02 0.73 10.50
CA ALA A 247 2.12 2.08 9.95
C ALA A 247 0.80 2.58 9.31
N ASP A 248 0.00 1.70 8.68
CA ASP A 248 -1.34 2.10 8.18
C ASP A 248 -2.28 2.44 9.35
N VAL A 249 -2.23 1.69 10.45
CA VAL A 249 -2.98 1.99 11.69
C VAL A 249 -2.58 3.36 12.25
N ILE A 250 -1.28 3.63 12.38
CA ILE A 250 -0.75 4.93 12.86
C ILE A 250 -1.21 6.07 11.95
N LEU A 251 -1.11 5.90 10.63
CA LEU A 251 -1.45 6.97 9.69
C LEU A 251 -2.97 7.17 9.53
N MET A 252 -3.77 6.12 9.72
CA MET A 252 -5.23 6.25 9.86
C MET A 252 -5.59 7.01 11.14
N LEU A 253 -4.90 6.73 12.26
CA LEU A 253 -5.09 7.49 13.49
C LEU A 253 -4.67 8.96 13.30
N ALA A 254 -3.52 9.23 12.68
CA ALA A 254 -3.08 10.60 12.39
C ALA A 254 -4.12 11.36 11.55
N GLU A 255 -4.73 10.70 10.56
CA GLU A 255 -5.81 11.29 9.77
C GLU A 255 -7.06 11.58 10.61
N ALA A 256 -7.44 10.67 11.53
CA ALA A 256 -8.56 10.87 12.43
C ALA A 256 -8.30 12.02 13.44
N GLU A 257 -7.08 12.11 13.98
CA GLU A 257 -6.63 13.21 14.84
C GLU A 257 -6.71 14.56 14.09
N VAL A 258 -6.26 14.62 12.83
CA VAL A 258 -6.46 15.82 11.98
C VAL A 258 -7.94 16.15 11.82
N ALA A 259 -8.79 15.15 11.60
CA ALA A 259 -10.22 15.36 11.40
C ALA A 259 -10.92 15.92 12.66
N VAL A 260 -10.51 15.51 13.86
CA VAL A 260 -11.07 16.02 15.13
C VAL A 260 -10.34 17.24 15.71
N GLY A 261 -9.25 17.68 15.07
CA GLY A 261 -8.56 18.94 15.40
C GLY A 261 -7.36 18.82 16.34
N THR A 262 -6.89 17.61 16.64
CA THR A 262 -5.75 17.32 17.52
C THR A 262 -4.43 17.24 16.73
N LEU A 263 -4.03 18.36 16.15
CA LEU A 263 -2.97 18.43 15.13
C LEU A 263 -1.58 18.05 15.64
N GLU A 264 -1.23 18.39 16.87
CA GLU A 264 0.07 18.00 17.45
C GLU A 264 0.18 16.48 17.60
N ARG A 265 -0.91 15.80 17.99
CA ARG A 265 -0.93 14.34 18.04
C ARG A 265 -0.79 13.73 16.65
N ALA A 266 -1.44 14.30 15.64
CA ALA A 266 -1.25 13.86 14.25
C ALA A 266 0.21 14.02 13.78
N ARG A 267 0.88 15.12 14.16
CA ARG A 267 2.30 15.36 13.86
C ARG A 267 3.19 14.31 14.50
N GLU A 268 2.97 14.00 15.78
CA GLU A 268 3.72 12.96 16.50
C GLU A 268 3.59 11.59 15.81
N LEU A 269 2.37 11.20 15.44
CA LEU A 269 2.09 9.94 14.75
C LEU A 269 2.77 9.87 13.37
N VAL A 270 2.69 10.94 12.58
CA VAL A 270 3.44 11.04 11.31
C VAL A 270 4.95 10.94 11.56
N ASN A 271 5.46 11.59 12.60
CA ASN A 271 6.87 11.55 12.94
C ASN A 271 7.37 10.17 13.37
N MET A 272 6.52 9.31 13.95
CA MET A 272 6.88 7.91 14.22
C MET A 272 7.27 7.19 12.93
N VAL A 273 6.42 7.29 11.90
CA VAL A 273 6.67 6.67 10.59
C VAL A 273 7.89 7.28 9.91
N ARG A 274 8.03 8.61 9.96
CA ARG A 274 9.17 9.31 9.35
C ARG A 274 10.51 8.99 10.02
N SER A 275 10.51 8.85 11.35
CA SER A 275 11.72 8.47 12.09
C SER A 275 12.18 7.08 11.65
N ARG A 276 11.25 6.12 11.57
CA ARG A 276 11.54 4.78 11.07
C ARG A 276 12.03 4.81 9.63
N ALA A 277 11.38 5.59 8.75
CA ALA A 277 11.80 5.71 7.36
C ALA A 277 13.28 6.13 7.23
N GLY A 278 13.82 6.91 8.18
CA GLY A 278 15.21 7.35 8.20
C GLY A 278 16.20 6.42 8.89
N ALA A 279 15.74 5.29 9.43
CA ALA A 279 16.60 4.38 10.18
C ALA A 279 17.54 3.57 9.28
N CYS A 280 17.12 3.26 8.06
CA CYS A 280 17.85 2.40 7.14
C CYS A 280 17.63 2.80 5.67
N ALA A 281 18.55 2.38 4.82
CA ALA A 281 18.45 2.47 3.38
C ALA A 281 18.95 1.17 2.72
N GLN A 282 18.60 0.99 1.44
CA GLN A 282 19.22 -0.04 0.61
C GLN A 282 20.75 0.12 0.67
N GLY A 283 21.47 -0.98 0.92
CA GLY A 283 22.92 -1.04 0.95
C GLY A 283 23.57 -1.39 -0.39
N PRO A 284 24.92 -1.33 -0.47
CA PRO A 284 25.66 -1.61 -1.70
C PRO A 284 25.54 -3.06 -2.15
N ASP A 285 25.41 -3.27 -3.46
CA ASP A 285 25.35 -4.59 -4.07
C ASP A 285 26.57 -5.45 -3.69
N GLY A 286 26.32 -6.72 -3.36
CA GLY A 286 27.34 -7.69 -2.94
C GLY A 286 27.98 -7.43 -1.58
N VAL A 287 27.56 -6.40 -0.84
CA VAL A 287 28.08 -6.08 0.50
C VAL A 287 27.02 -6.30 1.58
N ALA A 288 25.90 -5.56 1.50
CA ALA A 288 24.78 -5.65 2.43
C ALA A 288 23.49 -5.15 1.77
N ILE A 289 22.35 -5.79 2.07
CA ILE A 289 21.03 -5.35 1.59
C ILE A 289 20.60 -4.07 2.30
N GLU A 290 20.97 -3.92 3.57
CA GLU A 290 20.62 -2.80 4.44
C GLU A 290 21.89 -2.06 4.90
N THR A 291 21.81 -0.73 4.98
CA THR A 291 22.82 0.13 5.62
C THR A 291 22.17 1.39 6.20
N THR A 292 22.95 2.27 6.83
CA THR A 292 22.47 3.58 7.31
C THR A 292 22.28 4.56 6.15
N ILE A 293 21.34 5.51 6.28
CA ILE A 293 21.00 6.44 5.19
C ILE A 293 22.16 7.33 4.73
N ASP A 294 23.19 7.47 5.56
CA ASP A 294 24.36 8.32 5.38
C ASP A 294 25.66 7.52 5.09
N ASP A 295 25.55 6.22 4.82
CA ASP A 295 26.70 5.39 4.46
C ASP A 295 27.40 5.97 3.21
N PRO A 296 28.71 6.31 3.29
CA PRO A 296 29.46 6.89 2.17
C PRO A 296 29.59 5.95 0.96
N ALA A 297 29.29 4.65 1.10
CA ALA A 297 29.23 3.71 -0.01
C ALA A 297 27.99 3.90 -0.89
N ILE A 298 26.98 4.66 -0.44
CA ILE A 298 25.81 5.01 -1.24
C ILE A 298 26.20 6.09 -2.26
N THR A 299 26.29 5.71 -3.53
CA THR A 299 26.65 6.63 -4.63
C THR A 299 25.49 6.95 -5.58
N TRP A 300 24.31 6.38 -5.35
CA TRP A 300 23.17 6.43 -6.30
C TRP A 300 21.99 7.31 -5.84
N ALA A 301 22.03 7.83 -4.61
CA ALA A 301 21.01 8.68 -4.04
C ALA A 301 21.59 9.57 -2.94
N LYS A 302 20.99 10.75 -2.73
CA LYS A 302 21.24 11.61 -1.56
C LYS A 302 20.05 11.43 -0.61
N TYR A 303 20.11 10.42 0.25
CA TYR A 303 18.99 10.16 1.15
C TYR A 303 18.86 11.25 2.21
N LYS A 304 17.62 11.70 2.46
CA LYS A 304 17.31 12.59 3.56
C LYS A 304 15.88 12.38 4.01
N VAL A 305 15.67 12.28 5.32
CA VAL A 305 14.33 12.30 5.91
C VAL A 305 14.44 12.88 7.31
N SER A 306 13.53 13.79 7.64
CA SER A 306 13.47 14.42 8.96
C SER A 306 12.05 14.41 9.51
N THR A 307 11.92 14.52 10.82
CA THR A 307 10.63 14.72 11.48
C THR A 307 10.19 16.18 11.39
N TYR A 308 8.88 16.42 11.44
CA TYR A 308 8.33 17.77 11.55
C TYR A 308 8.53 18.28 12.98
N PRO A 309 9.27 19.40 13.18
CA PRO A 309 9.45 19.97 14.52
C PRO A 309 8.12 20.43 15.13
N ALA A 310 8.08 20.60 16.46
CA ALA A 310 6.91 21.15 17.14
C ALA A 310 6.56 22.55 16.60
N GLY A 311 5.27 22.82 16.36
CA GLY A 311 4.82 24.09 15.78
C GLY A 311 5.13 24.29 14.29
N HIS A 312 5.59 23.25 13.57
CA HIS A 312 5.85 23.35 12.13
C HIS A 312 4.60 23.71 11.32
N ALA A 313 4.75 24.53 10.28
CA ALA A 313 3.64 25.06 9.48
C ALA A 313 2.77 23.97 8.82
N ALA A 314 3.35 22.82 8.52
CA ALA A 314 2.63 21.65 8.00
C ALA A 314 1.54 21.11 8.95
N PHE A 315 1.57 21.48 10.25
CA PHE A 315 0.56 21.09 11.24
C PHE A 315 -0.09 22.31 11.92
N ALA A 316 0.01 23.49 11.30
CA ALA A 316 -0.59 24.72 11.84
C ALA A 316 -2.11 24.82 11.61
N SER A 317 -2.67 24.01 10.70
CA SER A 317 -4.10 23.97 10.42
C SER A 317 -4.55 22.57 10.01
N GLN A 318 -5.84 22.25 10.13
CA GLN A 318 -6.37 20.97 9.67
C GLN A 318 -6.14 20.74 8.16
N ALA A 319 -6.11 21.80 7.35
CA ALA A 319 -5.85 21.69 5.91
C ALA A 319 -4.39 21.27 5.65
N SER A 320 -3.43 22.03 6.18
CA SER A 320 -1.99 21.72 6.02
C SER A 320 -1.62 20.36 6.62
N ALA A 321 -2.17 20.02 7.80
CA ALA A 321 -1.92 18.73 8.45
C ALA A 321 -2.49 17.56 7.63
N ARG A 322 -3.63 17.77 6.98
CA ARG A 322 -4.22 16.76 6.09
C ARG A 322 -3.32 16.50 4.89
N ASP A 323 -2.72 17.53 4.31
CA ASP A 323 -1.78 17.36 3.19
C ASP A 323 -0.51 16.62 3.63
N ALA A 324 0.03 16.95 4.81
CA ALA A 324 1.17 16.24 5.39
C ALA A 324 0.86 14.74 5.63
N VAL A 325 -0.26 14.42 6.28
CA VAL A 325 -0.69 13.03 6.53
C VAL A 325 -0.94 12.28 5.22
N ARG A 326 -1.61 12.91 4.24
CA ARG A 326 -1.88 12.28 2.93
C ARG A 326 -0.60 12.04 2.13
N MET A 327 0.39 12.92 2.25
CA MET A 327 1.70 12.73 1.64
C MET A 327 2.42 11.56 2.33
N GLU A 328 2.46 11.53 3.66
CA GLU A 328 3.12 10.44 4.39
C GLU A 328 2.49 9.08 4.06
N ARG A 329 1.15 8.99 4.01
CA ARG A 329 0.42 7.80 3.53
C ARG A 329 0.82 7.38 2.12
N ARG A 330 1.04 8.35 1.22
CA ARG A 330 1.44 8.07 -0.16
C ARG A 330 2.82 7.45 -0.24
N LEU A 331 3.79 7.96 0.54
CA LEU A 331 5.16 7.47 0.54
C LEU A 331 5.25 6.11 1.24
N GLU A 332 4.60 6.00 2.41
CA GLU A 332 4.64 4.82 3.26
C GLU A 332 3.95 3.61 2.63
N LEU A 333 2.75 3.81 2.04
CA LEU A 333 1.89 2.75 1.50
C LEU A 333 2.00 2.60 -0.03
N ALA A 334 3.07 3.15 -0.62
CA ALA A 334 3.32 3.08 -2.06
C ALA A 334 3.35 1.62 -2.54
N MET A 335 2.69 1.31 -3.66
CA MET A 335 2.64 -0.03 -4.27
C MET A 335 1.89 -1.12 -3.46
N GLU A 336 1.17 -0.74 -2.39
CA GLU A 336 0.42 -1.68 -1.54
C GLU A 336 -1.10 -1.72 -1.82
N GLY A 337 -1.55 -1.12 -2.93
CA GLY A 337 -2.96 -1.17 -3.36
C GLY A 337 -3.91 -0.17 -2.67
N HIS A 338 -3.41 0.73 -1.83
CA HIS A 338 -4.23 1.70 -1.08
C HIS A 338 -4.63 2.96 -1.85
N ARG A 339 -3.75 3.48 -2.72
CA ARG A 339 -3.82 4.86 -3.24
C ARG A 339 -5.17 5.23 -3.86
N PHE A 340 -5.74 4.36 -4.69
CA PHE A 340 -7.03 4.64 -5.34
C PHE A 340 -8.17 4.77 -4.31
N PHE A 341 -8.23 3.86 -3.34
CA PHE A 341 -9.27 3.85 -2.32
C PHE A 341 -9.13 5.04 -1.37
N ASP A 342 -7.90 5.43 -1.04
CA ASP A 342 -7.60 6.65 -0.30
C ASP A 342 -8.10 7.90 -1.05
N LEU A 343 -7.76 8.07 -2.32
CA LEU A 343 -8.24 9.20 -3.14
C LEU A 343 -9.77 9.25 -3.22
N ARG A 344 -10.41 8.07 -3.35
CA ARG A 344 -11.86 7.95 -3.40
C ARG A 344 -12.53 8.35 -2.09
N ARG A 345 -12.10 7.79 -0.95
CA ARG A 345 -12.70 8.08 0.36
C ARG A 345 -12.46 9.54 0.78
N TRP A 346 -11.40 10.15 0.27
CA TRP A 346 -11.14 11.59 0.43
C TRP A 346 -11.98 12.50 -0.46
N GLY A 347 -12.71 11.95 -1.44
CA GLY A 347 -13.51 12.73 -2.39
C GLY A 347 -12.70 13.51 -3.43
N ILE A 348 -11.41 13.18 -3.61
CA ILE A 348 -10.49 13.92 -4.50
C ILE A 348 -9.97 13.09 -5.68
N ALA A 349 -10.50 11.87 -5.88
CA ALA A 349 -10.06 10.97 -6.95
C ALA A 349 -10.14 11.62 -8.34
N LYS A 350 -11.24 12.30 -8.65
CA LYS A 350 -11.44 12.95 -9.94
C LYS A 350 -10.41 14.03 -10.23
N GLU A 351 -10.15 14.90 -9.26
CA GLU A 351 -9.16 15.96 -9.41
C GLU A 351 -7.75 15.37 -9.57
N VAL A 352 -7.33 14.50 -8.64
CA VAL A 352 -5.98 13.96 -8.61
C VAL A 352 -5.68 13.09 -9.83
N LEU A 353 -6.62 12.24 -10.25
CA LEU A 353 -6.42 11.34 -11.39
C LEU A 353 -6.43 12.10 -12.72
N ASN A 354 -7.27 13.14 -12.87
CA ASN A 354 -7.22 13.98 -14.07
C ASN A 354 -5.93 14.79 -14.16
N ASN A 355 -5.44 15.34 -13.04
CA ASN A 355 -4.14 16.00 -12.99
C ASN A 355 -2.98 15.04 -13.29
N TYR A 356 -3.04 13.81 -12.77
CA TYR A 356 -2.09 12.74 -13.08
C TYR A 356 -2.09 12.43 -14.59
N ILE A 357 -3.27 12.18 -15.19
CA ILE A 357 -3.38 11.88 -16.63
C ILE A 357 -2.85 13.03 -17.48
N ALA A 358 -3.17 14.27 -17.11
CA ALA A 358 -2.74 15.45 -17.86
C ALA A 358 -1.21 15.58 -17.96
N VAL A 359 -0.49 15.20 -16.89
CA VAL A 359 0.98 15.22 -16.86
C VAL A 359 1.56 13.94 -17.47
N GLU A 360 1.14 12.76 -17.00
CA GLU A 360 1.77 11.48 -17.37
C GLU A 360 1.51 11.08 -18.81
N LYS A 361 0.46 11.58 -19.47
CA LYS A 361 0.27 11.36 -20.91
C LYS A 361 1.40 11.93 -21.78
N THR A 362 2.16 12.89 -21.25
CA THR A 362 3.36 13.41 -21.93
C THR A 362 4.60 12.54 -21.69
N ARG A 363 4.55 11.66 -20.68
CA ARG A 363 5.63 10.76 -20.25
C ARG A 363 5.42 9.31 -20.68
N ARG A 364 4.18 8.90 -20.98
CA ARG A 364 3.80 7.51 -21.26
C ARG A 364 2.81 7.42 -22.42
N ASN A 365 3.22 6.71 -23.47
CA ASN A 365 2.47 6.64 -24.72
C ASN A 365 1.08 5.99 -24.59
N TYR A 366 0.89 5.04 -23.67
CA TYR A 366 -0.42 4.41 -23.45
C TYR A 366 -1.49 5.34 -22.88
N LEU A 367 -1.07 6.47 -22.28
CA LEU A 367 -1.96 7.46 -21.72
C LEU A 367 -2.39 8.53 -22.72
N THR A 368 -1.83 8.56 -23.94
CA THR A 368 -2.17 9.57 -24.97
C THR A 368 -3.66 9.59 -25.30
N GLY A 369 -4.30 8.41 -25.33
CA GLY A 369 -5.74 8.25 -25.59
C GLY A 369 -6.60 8.15 -24.32
N ALA A 370 -6.06 8.44 -23.14
CA ALA A 370 -6.81 8.30 -21.89
C ALA A 370 -7.97 9.31 -21.82
N SER A 371 -9.18 8.80 -21.66
CA SER A 371 -10.34 9.61 -21.31
C SER A 371 -10.21 10.18 -19.90
N PRO A 372 -10.81 11.35 -19.61
CA PRO A 372 -10.87 11.89 -18.27
C PRO A 372 -11.50 10.90 -17.28
N TYR A 373 -11.06 10.98 -16.03
CA TYR A 373 -11.72 10.34 -14.92
C TYR A 373 -13.03 11.07 -14.59
N GLU A 374 -14.12 10.30 -14.46
CA GLU A 374 -15.48 10.76 -14.19
C GLU A 374 -16.00 10.17 -12.88
N ASP A 375 -17.09 10.72 -12.35
CA ASP A 375 -17.63 10.31 -11.06
C ASP A 375 -18.09 8.84 -11.02
N ARG A 376 -18.52 8.29 -12.17
CA ARG A 376 -18.86 6.86 -12.31
C ARG A 376 -17.67 5.93 -12.04
N HIS A 377 -16.44 6.37 -12.33
CA HIS A 377 -15.23 5.57 -12.17
C HIS A 377 -14.81 5.38 -10.70
N ASN A 378 -15.49 6.04 -9.74
CA ASN A 378 -15.29 5.80 -8.31
C ASN A 378 -15.69 4.36 -7.91
N LEU A 379 -16.59 3.76 -8.67
CA LEU A 379 -17.10 2.42 -8.46
C LEU A 379 -16.87 1.57 -9.69
N TYR A 380 -16.62 0.29 -9.45
CA TYR A 380 -16.50 -0.68 -10.53
C TYR A 380 -17.91 -0.98 -11.04
N PRO A 381 -18.11 -1.13 -12.36
CA PRO A 381 -19.38 -1.61 -12.88
C PRO A 381 -19.63 -3.02 -12.33
N LEU A 382 -20.88 -3.31 -11.97
CA LEU A 382 -21.30 -4.68 -11.76
C LEU A 382 -21.25 -5.41 -13.10
N PRO A 383 -20.76 -6.66 -13.15
CA PRO A 383 -20.72 -7.41 -14.40
C PRO A 383 -22.13 -7.61 -14.97
N THR A 384 -22.36 -7.20 -16.22
CA THR A 384 -23.68 -7.26 -16.88
C THR A 384 -24.33 -8.64 -16.81
N VAL A 385 -23.54 -9.70 -17.03
CA VAL A 385 -24.03 -11.09 -16.94
C VAL A 385 -24.58 -11.42 -15.54
N GLN A 386 -23.99 -10.88 -14.47
CA GLN A 386 -24.50 -11.11 -13.12
C GLN A 386 -25.83 -10.38 -12.89
N ILE A 387 -26.00 -9.18 -13.46
CA ILE A 387 -27.29 -8.47 -13.44
C ILE A 387 -28.35 -9.28 -14.17
N GLU A 388 -28.09 -9.74 -15.39
CA GLU A 388 -29.03 -10.52 -16.20
C GLU A 388 -29.45 -11.83 -15.50
N LEU A 389 -28.49 -12.56 -14.93
CA LEU A 389 -28.72 -13.80 -14.19
C LEU A 389 -29.46 -13.59 -12.86
N SER A 390 -29.55 -12.36 -12.36
CA SER A 390 -30.21 -12.04 -11.10
C SER A 390 -31.75 -11.92 -11.21
N THR A 391 -32.33 -12.17 -12.38
CA THR A 391 -33.76 -11.97 -12.63
C THR A 391 -34.62 -12.96 -11.83
N VAL A 392 -35.60 -12.46 -11.09
CA VAL A 392 -36.62 -13.27 -10.39
C VAL A 392 -37.99 -12.67 -10.68
N ASP A 393 -38.90 -13.50 -11.20
CA ASP A 393 -40.26 -13.09 -11.60
C ASP A 393 -40.29 -11.90 -12.58
N GLY A 394 -39.29 -11.83 -13.46
CA GLY A 394 -39.13 -10.77 -14.46
C GLY A 394 -38.44 -9.50 -13.95
N GLU A 395 -38.07 -9.44 -12.66
CA GLU A 395 -37.42 -8.27 -12.06
C GLU A 395 -35.95 -8.54 -11.75
N LEU A 396 -35.07 -7.59 -12.10
CA LEU A 396 -33.64 -7.65 -11.80
C LEU A 396 -33.42 -7.48 -10.29
N ARG A 397 -32.64 -8.37 -9.67
CA ARG A 397 -32.26 -8.23 -8.26
C ARG A 397 -31.01 -7.37 -8.09
N LEU A 398 -30.07 -7.45 -9.02
CA LEU A 398 -28.88 -6.60 -9.01
C LEU A 398 -29.10 -5.37 -9.89
N VAL A 399 -28.90 -4.19 -9.30
CA VAL A 399 -28.99 -2.89 -9.99
C VAL A 399 -27.60 -2.30 -10.14
N GLN A 400 -27.32 -1.77 -11.32
CA GLN A 400 -26.04 -1.16 -11.66
C GLN A 400 -25.74 0.11 -10.81
N ASN A 401 -24.47 0.39 -10.60
CA ASN A 401 -23.99 1.63 -10.00
C ASN A 401 -24.32 2.86 -10.90
N PRO A 402 -24.53 4.05 -10.32
CA PRO A 402 -24.84 5.25 -11.10
C PRO A 402 -23.81 5.55 -12.21
N GLY A 403 -24.29 5.80 -13.43
CA GLY A 403 -23.48 6.20 -14.59
C GLY A 403 -22.87 5.06 -15.41
N TRP A 404 -23.20 3.81 -15.07
CA TRP A 404 -22.77 2.60 -15.80
C TRP A 404 -23.90 1.93 -16.58
#